data_AF-X1N817-F1
#
_entry.id   AF-X1N817-F1
#
_cell.length_a   1.000
_cell.length_b   1.000
_cell.length_c   1.000
_cell.angle_alpha   90.00
_cell.angle_beta   90.00
_cell.angle_gamma   90.00
#
_symmetry.space_group_name_H-M   'P 1'
#
loop_
_entity.id
_entity.type
_entity.pdbx_description
1 polymer ?
#
loop_
_entity_poly.entity_id
_entity_poly.type
_entity_poly.pdbx_seq_one_letter_code
_entity_poly.pdbx_strand_id
1 'polypeptide(L)' 'MSEEKFNFTKAYEEIEEINDWFQGENIDLDQALQKYERGLELINKCKKRLSEAENKFEEIKKKYAMEE' A
#
# COMPACT_ATOMS: atom_id res chain seq x y z
N MET A 1 14.25 -4.11 18.67
CA MET A 1 14.27 -3.95 17.20
C MET A 1 12.83 -3.66 16.81
N SER A 2 12.47 -2.37 16.73
CA SER A 2 11.07 -1.94 16.63
C SER A 2 10.49 -2.39 15.30
N GLU A 3 9.41 -3.17 15.36
CA GLU A 3 8.61 -3.60 14.22
C GLU A 3 8.40 -2.40 13.29
N GLU A 4 8.98 -2.46 12.09
CA GLU A 4 8.78 -1.46 11.05
C GLU A 4 7.28 -1.44 10.72
N LYS A 5 6.54 -0.54 11.40
CA LYS A 5 5.16 -0.25 11.08
C LYS A 5 5.12 0.07 9.59
N PHE A 6 4.50 -0.83 8.83
CA PHE A 6 4.20 -0.62 7.42
C PHE A 6 3.71 0.81 7.22
N ASN A 7 4.48 1.58 6.45
CA ASN A 7 4.19 2.98 6.19
C ASN A 7 3.52 3.08 4.82
N PHE A 8 2.21 3.37 4.84
CA PHE A 8 1.41 3.51 3.63
C PHE A 8 1.99 4.56 2.67
N THR A 9 2.47 5.70 3.21
CA THR A 9 3.06 6.78 2.41
C THR A 9 4.29 6.29 1.67
N LYS A 10 5.22 5.60 2.36
CA LYS A 10 6.41 5.02 1.71
C LYS A 10 6.04 4.00 0.64
N ALA A 11 5.07 3.12 0.92
CA ALA A 11 4.64 2.13 -0.04
C ALA A 11 3.98 2.76 -1.28
N TYR A 12 3.28 3.87 -1.09
CA TYR A 12 2.68 4.64 -2.18
C TYR A 12 3.74 5.36 -3.02
N GLU A 13 4.71 6.03 -2.38
CA GLU A 13 5.86 6.65 -3.05
C GLU A 13 6.62 5.61 -3.90
N GLU A 14 6.89 4.42 -3.35
CA GLU A 14 7.60 3.36 -4.06
C GLU A 14 6.80 2.84 -5.29
N ILE A 15 5.45 2.86 -5.23
CA ILE A 15 4.59 2.56 -6.40
C ILE A 15 4.67 3.67 -7.44
N GLU A 16 4.68 4.94 -7.02
CA GLU A 16 4.82 6.08 -7.94
C GLU A 16 6.19 6.05 -8.63
N GLU A 17 7.27 5.75 -7.91
CA GLU A 17 8.61 5.57 -8.48
C GLU A 17 8.66 4.41 -9.50
N ILE A 18 7.99 3.29 -9.20
CA ILE A 18 7.85 2.19 -10.16
C ILE A 18 7.11 2.68 -11.41
N ASN A 19 6.00 3.40 -11.25
CA ASN A 19 5.21 3.90 -12.35
C ASN A 19 5.99 4.90 -13.22
N ASP A 20 6.75 5.81 -12.61
CA ASP A 20 7.61 6.77 -13.31
C ASP A 20 8.70 6.05 -14.11
N TRP A 21 9.33 5.03 -13.52
CA TRP A 21 10.30 4.18 -14.21
C TRP A 21 9.68 3.48 -15.43
N PHE A 22 8.43 3.05 -15.34
CA PHE A 22 7.66 2.48 -16.46
C PHE A 22 7.26 3.49 -17.55
N GLN A 23 7.41 4.80 -17.32
CA GLN A 23 7.21 5.82 -18.37
C GLN A 23 8.49 6.10 -19.16
N GLY A 24 9.63 5.51 -18.77
CA GLY A 24 10.91 5.68 -19.47
C GLY A 24 10.92 5.04 -20.86
N GLU A 25 11.80 5.53 -21.74
CA GLU A 25 11.91 5.05 -23.14
C GLU A 25 12.68 3.73 -23.30
N ASN A 26 13.51 3.33 -22.32
CA ASN A 26 14.29 2.08 -22.36
C ASN A 26 13.98 1.21 -21.13
N ILE A 27 12.86 0.51 -21.23
CA ILE A 27 12.41 -0.43 -20.20
C ILE A 27 13.01 -1.81 -20.52
N ASP A 28 13.88 -2.28 -19.63
CA ASP A 28 14.35 -3.66 -19.67
C ASP A 28 13.24 -4.60 -19.18
N LEU A 29 13.02 -5.70 -19.91
CA LEU A 29 11.87 -6.59 -19.68
C LEU A 29 12.00 -7.39 -18.37
N ASP A 30 13.23 -7.72 -17.95
CA ASP A 30 13.50 -8.42 -16.69
C ASP A 30 13.26 -7.47 -15.52
N GLN A 31 13.79 -6.25 -15.61
CA GLN A 31 13.54 -5.18 -14.64
C GLN A 31 12.05 -4.84 -14.53
N ALA A 32 11.32 -4.81 -15.65
CA ALA A 32 9.89 -4.55 -15.67
C ALA A 32 9.13 -5.61 -14.87
N LEU A 33 9.43 -6.89 -15.05
CA LEU A 33 8.80 -7.98 -14.29
C LEU A 33 9.07 -7.85 -12.79
N GLN A 34 10.31 -7.55 -12.39
CA GLN A 34 10.66 -7.35 -10.99
C GLN A 34 9.91 -6.16 -10.37
N LYS A 35 9.88 -5.02 -11.07
CA LYS A 35 9.18 -3.80 -10.62
C LYS A 35 7.67 -4.01 -10.54
N TYR A 36 7.10 -4.76 -11.48
CA TYR A 36 5.68 -5.11 -11.49
C TYR A 36 5.30 -6.01 -10.31
N GLU A 37 6.09 -7.07 -10.03
CA GLU A 37 5.87 -7.94 -8.87
C GLU A 37 5.96 -7.15 -7.56
N ARG A 38 6.97 -6.27 -7.46
CA ARG A 38 7.13 -5.38 -6.31
C ARG A 38 5.94 -4.44 -6.14
N GLY A 39 5.47 -3.82 -7.22
CA GLY A 39 4.29 -2.95 -7.21
C GLY A 39 3.05 -3.68 -6.71
N LEU A 40 2.82 -4.92 -7.17
CA LEU A 40 1.72 -5.75 -6.68
C LEU A 40 1.83 -6.08 -5.19
N GLU A 41 3.03 -6.39 -4.71
CA GLU A 41 3.27 -6.64 -3.28
C GLU A 41 2.92 -5.41 -2.43
N LEU A 42 3.38 -4.22 -2.86
CA LEU A 42 3.10 -2.96 -2.17
C LEU A 42 1.60 -2.65 -2.16
N ILE A 43 0.92 -2.81 -3.30
CA ILE A 43 -0.54 -2.64 -3.42
C ILE A 43 -1.26 -3.56 -2.44
N ASN A 44 -0.83 -4.82 -2.34
CA ASN A 44 -1.45 -5.79 -1.44
C ASN A 44 -1.30 -5.38 0.03
N LYS A 45 -0.12 -4.88 0.41
CA LYS A 45 0.12 -4.33 1.75
C LYS A 45 -0.75 -3.08 2.01
N CYS A 46 -0.87 -2.17 1.05
CA CYS A 46 -1.74 -1.00 1.12
C CYS A 46 -3.21 -1.39 1.33
N LYS A 47 -3.72 -2.37 0.56
CA LYS A 47 -5.08 -2.92 0.71
C LYS A 47 -5.31 -3.52 2.09
N LYS A 48 -4.35 -4.29 2.59
CA LYS A 48 -4.42 -4.86 3.94
C LYS A 48 -4.54 -3.77 4.99
N ARG A 49 -3.76 -2.69 4.85
CA ARG A 49 -3.80 -1.56 5.77
C ARG A 49 -5.11 -0.78 5.71
N LEU A 50 -5.68 -0.61 4.52
CA LEU A 50 -7.01 -0.01 4.35
C LEU A 50 -8.08 -0.84 5.07
N SER A 51 -8.07 -2.17 4.88
CA SER A 51 -9.00 -3.05 5.57
C SER A 51 -8.84 -3.01 7.10
N GLU A 52 -7.61 -2.94 7.62
CA GLU A 52 -7.41 -2.72 9.06
C GLU A 52 -7.99 -1.39 9.55
N ALA A 53 -7.86 -0.33 8.76
CA ALA A 53 -8.39 0.98 9.08
C ALA A 53 -9.93 1.00 9.02
N GLU A 54 -10.54 0.37 8.01
CA GLU A 54 -11.99 0.19 7.89
C GLU A 54 -12.56 -0.58 9.08
N ASN A 55 -11.94 -1.70 9.46
CA ASN A 55 -12.36 -2.47 10.64
C ASN A 55 -12.33 -1.60 11.91
N LYS A 56 -11.23 -0.87 12.13
CA LYS A 56 -11.14 0.06 13.27
C LYS A 56 -12.20 1.16 13.20
N PHE A 57 -12.47 1.68 12.02
CA PHE A 57 -13.50 2.70 11.82
C PHE A 57 -14.88 2.15 12.15
N GLU A 58 -15.21 0.93 11.72
CA GLU A 58 -16.46 0.26 12.09
C GLU A 58 -16.55 0.01 13.60
N GLU A 59 -15.47 -0.41 14.26
CA GLU A 59 -15.43 -0.59 15.71
C GLU A 59 -15.69 0.73 16.45
N ILE A 60 -15.04 1.82 16.01
CA ILE A 60 -15.26 3.17 16.54
C ILE A 60 -16.72 3.56 16.31
N LYS A 61 -17.24 3.41 15.10
CA LYS A 61 -18.62 3.74 14.76
C LYS A 61 -19.60 2.96 15.63
N LYS A 62 -19.40 1.65 15.85
CA LYS A 62 -20.25 0.83 16.74
C LYS A 62 -20.16 1.28 18.19
N LYS A 63 -18.97 1.64 18.69
CA LYS A 63 -18.80 2.15 20.05
C LYS A 63 -19.57 3.45 20.29
N TYR A 64 -19.55 4.38 19.34
CA TYR A 64 -20.19 5.69 19.48
C TYR A 64 -21.64 5.74 18.95
N ALA A 65 -22.09 4.76 18.17
CA ALA A 65 -23.48 4.64 17.71
C ALA A 65 -24.42 4.02 18.76
N MET A 66 -23.92 3.62 19.92
CA MET A 66 -24.70 3.02 21.02
C MET A 66 -24.98 4.01 22.16
N GLU A 67 -24.61 5.29 22.00
CA GLU A 67 -24.86 6.37 22.97
C GLU A 67 -26.16 7.18 22.71
N GLU A 68 -27.07 6.68 21.88
CA GLU A 68 -28.43 7.22 21.70
C GLU A 68 -29.49 6.12 21.89
#